data_AF-A0A7K4B670-F1
#
_entry.id   AF-A0A7K4B670-F1
#
_cell.length_a   1.000
_cell.length_b   1.000
_cell.length_c   1.000
_cell.angle_alpha   90.00
_cell.angle_beta   90.00
_cell.angle_gamma   90.00
#
_symmetry.space_group_name_H-M   'P 1'
#
loop_
_entity.id
_entity.type
_entity.pdbx_description
1 polymer ?
#
loop_
_entity_poly.entity_id
_entity_poly.type
_entity_poly.pdbx_seq_one_letter_code
_entity_poly.pdbx_strand_id
1 'polypeptide(L)'
;MGLFDRAKSTGAGSDIKGTEARKLFYWVEEHKGENVIWRLPQNVMWNDNVVIREDEYGVFFRDGKAMQVFDRPDRYALTTQNITGLQTISAALVGVKQIGEFYWVQKRDFRSTFGTSEPLTFRDPEFGVIRLRAFGQFAYRVSNPMNLITQFVGTKGLTKSEEIVTWLKDQIVMVLNDVLGELKSNKQMSALDIPAYLQEIEQFCLGRLGTETDPYGLKVTKFSGLNINLPEEVQQAVDKRGAMSALGVNYLQYQTGKAIEGIGEGAAQGGEAGGFAGLGAGMGAGFSMAQGMAQGMSGAGGSPPAFGNSAGFGGQTPQQSAPQPGEGLIACISCKSMIPAGIKFCPECGAEQKPAETCKKCNGVLTPGAKFCPSCGAPVEERKKFCTGCGKELEEGQKFCPECGAKQE
;
A
#
# COMPACT_ATOMS: atom_id res chain seq x y z
N MET A 1 4.33 -14.06 29.64
CA MET A 1 5.05 -14.08 30.94
C MET A 1 6.28 -13.20 30.78
N GLY A 2 6.53 -12.26 31.68
CA GLY A 2 7.67 -11.35 31.52
C GLY A 2 8.99 -12.08 31.75
N LEU A 3 10.07 -11.68 31.06
CA LEU A 3 11.43 -12.20 31.30
C LEU A 3 11.91 -12.04 32.75
N PHE A 4 11.19 -11.24 33.56
CA PHE A 4 11.49 -10.90 34.94
C PHE A 4 10.40 -11.31 35.94
N ASP A 5 9.45 -12.18 35.56
CA ASP A 5 8.46 -12.66 36.53
C ASP A 5 9.17 -13.39 37.67
N ARG A 6 9.05 -12.83 38.87
CA ARG A 6 9.74 -13.20 40.11
C ARG A 6 9.18 -14.48 40.73
N ALA A 7 8.81 -15.45 39.90
CA ALA A 7 8.27 -16.74 40.30
C ALA A 7 9.33 -17.82 40.12
N LYS A 8 9.69 -18.45 41.25
CA LYS A 8 10.53 -19.65 41.41
C LYS A 8 10.62 -20.58 40.18
N SER A 9 11.60 -20.40 39.30
CA SER A 9 11.86 -21.39 38.22
C SER A 9 13.26 -21.32 37.60
N THR A 10 14.27 -20.88 38.34
CA THR A 10 15.65 -21.25 37.97
C THR A 10 15.82 -22.75 38.20
N GLY A 11 16.24 -23.49 37.18
CA GLY A 11 16.90 -24.78 37.36
C GLY A 11 18.22 -24.56 38.09
N ALA A 12 18.13 -24.35 39.41
CA ALA A 12 19.26 -24.21 40.31
C ALA A 12 19.41 -25.55 41.03
N GLY A 13 20.10 -26.49 40.39
CA GLY A 13 20.50 -27.73 41.03
C GLY A 13 21.86 -27.53 41.68
N SER A 14 21.92 -27.47 43.01
CA SER A 14 23.14 -27.80 43.73
C SER A 14 23.04 -29.27 44.13
N ASP A 15 23.62 -30.17 43.34
CA ASP A 15 23.57 -31.61 43.62
C ASP A 15 24.47 -31.99 44.82
N ILE A 16 25.16 -31.02 45.41
CA ILE A 16 26.14 -31.21 46.49
C ILE A 16 25.63 -30.49 47.74
N LYS A 17 25.12 -31.26 48.70
CA LYS A 17 24.80 -30.76 50.05
C LYS A 17 26.09 -30.28 50.74
N GLY A 18 26.13 -29.02 51.16
CA GLY A 18 27.19 -28.49 52.03
C GLY A 18 28.20 -27.51 51.40
N THR A 19 28.04 -27.13 50.13
CA THR A 19 28.87 -26.07 49.51
C THR A 19 28.01 -24.90 49.07
N GLU A 20 28.03 -23.81 49.84
CA GLU A 20 27.45 -22.51 49.44
C GLU A 20 28.17 -21.86 48.22
N ALA A 21 29.21 -22.51 47.67
CA ALA A 21 30.18 -21.87 46.78
C ALA A 21 30.08 -22.26 45.28
N ARG A 22 29.17 -23.15 44.86
CA ARG A 22 29.11 -23.59 43.44
C ARG A 22 27.68 -23.91 43.03
N LYS A 23 26.97 -22.94 42.44
CA LYS A 23 25.66 -23.18 41.84
C LYS A 23 25.84 -23.56 40.36
N LEU A 24 24.99 -24.47 39.88
CA LEU A 24 24.84 -24.78 38.47
C LEU A 24 23.56 -24.11 37.97
N PHE A 25 23.66 -23.37 36.88
CA PHE A 25 22.53 -22.74 36.21
C PHE A 25 22.37 -23.28 34.80
N TYR A 26 21.11 -23.44 34.40
CA TYR A 26 20.73 -23.80 33.04
C TYR A 26 19.35 -23.24 32.73
N TRP A 27 19.05 -23.08 31.43
CA TRP A 27 17.73 -22.64 31.00
C TRP A 27 16.73 -23.80 31.09
N VAL A 28 15.70 -23.63 31.92
CA VAL A 28 14.62 -24.63 32.09
C VAL A 28 13.76 -24.69 30.81
N GLU A 29 13.48 -25.89 30.33
CA GLU A 29 12.78 -26.11 29.05
C GLU A 29 11.37 -25.51 29.01
N GLU A 30 10.66 -25.52 30.13
CA GLU A 30 9.33 -24.92 30.27
C GLU A 30 9.30 -23.42 29.90
N HIS A 31 10.44 -22.74 30.02
CA HIS A 31 10.58 -21.32 29.70
C HIS A 31 11.31 -21.05 28.38
N LYS A 32 11.74 -22.10 27.67
CA LYS A 32 12.36 -21.95 26.35
C LYS A 32 11.31 -21.57 25.32
N GLY A 33 10.37 -22.46 25.03
CA GLY A 33 9.26 -22.23 24.07
C GLY A 33 9.63 -21.31 22.90
N GLU A 34 8.83 -20.24 22.74
CA GLU A 34 9.02 -19.17 21.74
C GLU A 34 9.92 -18.01 22.22
N ASN A 35 10.56 -18.14 23.39
CA ASN A 35 11.47 -17.11 23.88
C ASN A 35 12.80 -17.17 23.15
N VAL A 36 13.14 -16.10 22.44
CA VAL A 36 14.41 -15.98 21.72
C VAL A 36 15.59 -15.88 22.69
N ILE A 37 15.37 -15.21 23.82
CA ILE A 37 16.37 -14.90 24.83
C ILE A 37 15.80 -15.11 26.23
N TRP A 38 16.65 -15.51 27.17
CA TRP A 38 16.34 -15.55 28.60
C TRP A 38 17.49 -15.02 29.44
N ARG A 39 17.17 -14.15 30.40
CA ARG A 39 18.13 -13.62 31.37
C ARG A 39 18.04 -14.41 32.67
N LEU A 40 19.18 -14.74 33.26
CA LEU A 40 19.20 -15.30 34.61
C LEU A 40 18.62 -14.27 35.60
N PRO A 41 17.57 -14.62 36.39
CA PRO A 41 16.94 -13.69 37.32
C PRO A 41 17.84 -13.23 38.48
N GLN A 42 18.91 -13.98 38.73
CA GLN A 42 19.92 -13.66 39.74
C GLN A 42 21.26 -13.41 39.05
N ASN A 43 22.09 -12.60 39.69
CA ASN A 43 23.43 -12.38 39.19
C ASN A 43 24.32 -13.59 39.50
N VAL A 44 25.20 -13.93 38.55
CA VAL A 44 26.19 -14.99 38.70
C VAL A 44 27.41 -14.47 39.46
N MET A 45 28.02 -15.35 40.24
CA MET A 45 29.24 -15.10 41.00
C MET A 45 30.43 -15.85 40.38
N TRP A 46 31.62 -15.48 40.81
CA TRP A 46 32.83 -16.19 40.43
C TRP A 46 32.78 -17.67 40.87
N ASN A 47 33.19 -18.59 39.98
CA ASN A 47 33.09 -20.05 40.11
C ASN A 47 31.69 -20.67 40.04
N ASP A 48 30.63 -19.89 39.76
CA ASP A 48 29.36 -20.47 39.36
C ASP A 48 29.50 -21.20 38.02
N ASN A 49 28.65 -22.18 37.77
CA ASN A 49 28.66 -22.99 36.57
C ASN A 49 27.42 -22.72 35.74
N VAL A 50 27.57 -22.69 34.43
CA VAL A 50 26.47 -22.57 33.47
C VAL A 50 26.54 -23.73 32.49
N VAL A 51 25.38 -24.29 32.13
CA VAL A 51 25.28 -25.29 31.07
C VAL A 51 24.74 -24.61 29.82
N ILE A 52 25.44 -24.80 28.71
CA ILE A 52 25.04 -24.35 27.38
C ILE A 52 24.75 -25.58 26.53
N ARG A 53 23.55 -25.64 25.97
CA ARG A 53 23.13 -26.73 25.08
C ARG A 53 23.51 -26.44 23.63
N GLU A 54 23.38 -27.44 22.76
CA GLU A 54 23.74 -27.32 21.34
C GLU A 54 22.96 -26.20 20.64
N ASP A 55 21.69 -26.01 21.02
CA ASP A 55 20.76 -25.03 20.50
C ASP A 55 20.87 -23.64 21.16
N GLU A 56 21.89 -23.39 21.98
CA GLU A 56 22.02 -22.16 22.77
C GLU A 56 23.36 -21.45 22.55
N TYR A 57 23.32 -20.13 22.60
CA TYR A 57 24.45 -19.30 23.00
C TYR A 57 24.32 -18.94 24.48
N GLY A 58 25.44 -18.93 25.19
CA GLY A 58 25.56 -18.27 26.49
C GLY A 58 26.25 -16.92 26.34
N VAL A 59 25.77 -15.88 27.00
CA VAL A 59 26.43 -14.57 27.00
C VAL A 59 26.58 -14.06 28.42
N PHE A 60 27.83 -13.81 28.81
CA PHE A 60 28.18 -13.27 30.11
C PHE A 60 28.48 -11.78 30.02
N PHE A 61 27.77 -10.99 30.83
CA PHE A 61 27.96 -9.56 30.98
C PHE A 61 28.49 -9.23 32.37
N ARG A 62 29.36 -8.23 32.44
CA ARG A 62 29.86 -7.68 33.69
C ARG A 62 30.01 -6.17 33.56
N ASP A 63 29.55 -5.43 34.56
CA ASP A 63 29.65 -3.97 34.62
C ASP A 63 29.13 -3.31 33.32
N GLY A 64 28.07 -3.88 32.73
CA GLY A 64 27.47 -3.41 31.47
C GLY A 64 28.22 -3.80 30.18
N LYS A 65 29.34 -4.52 30.27
CA LYS A 65 30.13 -4.98 29.12
C LYS A 65 29.93 -6.46 28.86
N ALA A 66 29.73 -6.83 27.60
CA ALA A 66 29.76 -8.22 27.15
C ALA A 66 31.21 -8.73 27.27
N MET A 67 31.42 -9.72 28.12
CA MET A 67 32.76 -10.24 28.43
C MET A 67 33.10 -11.47 27.60
N GLN A 68 32.14 -12.38 27.43
CA GLN A 68 32.35 -13.65 26.75
C GLN A 68 31.04 -14.16 26.14
N VAL A 69 31.14 -14.70 24.92
CA VAL A 69 30.10 -15.52 24.28
C VAL A 69 30.56 -16.98 24.33
N PHE A 70 29.67 -17.85 24.78
CA PHE A 70 29.83 -19.29 24.80
C PHE A 70 29.00 -19.87 23.65
N ASP A 71 29.67 -20.30 22.59
CA ASP A 71 29.06 -20.81 21.37
C ASP A 71 29.08 -22.34 21.27
N ARG A 72 29.94 -23.02 22.02
CA ARG A 72 30.01 -24.48 22.07
C ARG A 72 29.18 -25.06 23.21
N PRO A 73 28.49 -26.18 22.97
CA PRO A 73 27.75 -26.88 24.00
C PRO A 73 28.73 -27.46 25.03
N ASP A 74 28.65 -26.97 26.27
CA ASP A 74 29.44 -27.49 27.38
C ASP A 74 28.92 -26.94 28.72
N ARG A 75 29.48 -27.46 29.82
CA ARG A 75 29.42 -26.85 31.13
C ARG A 75 30.62 -25.93 31.31
N TYR A 76 30.36 -24.64 31.48
CA TYR A 76 31.40 -23.64 31.75
C TYR A 76 31.39 -23.22 33.21
N ALA A 77 32.55 -23.29 33.85
CA ALA A 77 32.79 -22.58 35.10
C ALA A 77 33.11 -21.11 34.77
N LEU A 78 32.42 -20.17 35.43
CA LEU A 78 32.62 -18.74 35.25
C LEU A 78 33.88 -18.28 36.01
N THR A 79 35.03 -18.47 35.37
CA THR A 79 36.36 -18.18 35.92
C THR A 79 37.14 -17.24 35.00
N THR A 80 38.26 -16.73 35.50
CA THR A 80 39.23 -15.93 34.73
C THR A 80 39.85 -16.67 33.55
N GLN A 81 39.79 -18.00 33.52
CA GLN A 81 40.34 -18.83 32.45
C GLN A 81 39.40 -18.91 31.23
N ASN A 82 38.08 -18.88 31.48
CA ASN A 82 37.06 -19.02 30.45
C ASN A 82 36.53 -17.67 29.93
N ILE A 83 36.90 -16.57 30.58
CA ILE A 83 36.46 -15.22 30.23
C ILE A 83 37.70 -14.36 29.98
N THR A 84 37.90 -13.96 28.73
CA THR A 84 39.04 -13.13 28.34
C THR A 84 38.93 -11.74 29.00
N GLY A 85 40.02 -11.23 29.59
CA GLY A 85 40.05 -9.91 30.22
C GLY A 85 39.58 -9.86 31.69
N LEU A 86 39.37 -11.00 32.34
CA LEU A 86 38.99 -11.04 33.77
C LEU A 86 40.19 -10.90 34.74
N GLN A 87 41.41 -10.69 34.22
CA GLN A 87 42.65 -10.58 35.00
C GLN A 87 42.62 -9.33 35.91
N THR A 88 42.50 -9.61 37.21
CA THR A 88 43.00 -8.84 38.36
C THR A 88 42.32 -7.51 38.70
N ILE A 89 41.21 -7.58 39.44
CA ILE A 89 41.11 -6.76 40.64
C ILE A 89 40.97 -7.74 41.80
N SER A 90 42.04 -7.87 42.59
CA SER A 90 42.06 -8.66 43.81
C SER A 90 40.89 -8.26 44.71
N ALA A 91 40.05 -9.22 45.10
CA ALA A 91 38.98 -9.03 46.08
C ALA A 91 39.47 -8.36 47.38
N ALA A 92 40.77 -8.50 47.69
CA ALA A 92 41.43 -7.91 48.85
C ALA A 92 41.45 -6.37 48.87
N LEU A 93 41.22 -5.66 47.76
CA LEU A 93 41.38 -4.20 47.70
C LEU A 93 40.07 -3.39 47.69
N VAL A 94 38.93 -3.98 47.33
CA VAL A 94 37.72 -3.17 47.04
C VAL A 94 36.43 -3.67 47.71
N GLY A 95 36.40 -4.86 48.34
CA GLY A 95 35.19 -5.35 49.01
C GLY A 95 33.95 -5.52 48.10
N VAL A 96 34.12 -5.36 46.77
CA VAL A 96 33.04 -5.47 45.79
C VAL A 96 32.81 -6.94 45.49
N LYS A 97 31.64 -7.46 45.85
CA LYS A 97 31.17 -8.76 45.38
C LYS A 97 31.13 -8.71 43.85
N GLN A 98 31.86 -9.60 43.22
CA GLN A 98 31.90 -9.72 41.76
C GLN A 98 30.56 -10.27 41.28
N ILE A 99 29.76 -9.41 40.65
CA ILE A 99 28.38 -9.66 40.25
C ILE A 99 28.33 -9.51 38.73
N GLY A 100 27.83 -10.53 38.02
CA GLY A 100 27.62 -10.45 36.58
C GLY A 100 26.25 -10.96 36.15
N GLU A 101 25.84 -10.63 34.93
CA GLU A 101 24.57 -11.04 34.33
C GLU A 101 24.84 -12.14 33.31
N PHE A 102 23.93 -13.11 33.21
CA PHE A 102 24.04 -14.20 32.26
C PHE A 102 22.77 -14.30 31.41
N TYR A 103 22.94 -14.49 30.12
CA TYR A 103 21.87 -14.63 29.16
C TYR A 103 22.04 -15.92 28.36
N TRP A 104 20.93 -16.63 28.13
CA TRP A 104 20.85 -17.67 27.11
C TRP A 104 20.09 -17.14 25.92
N VAL A 105 20.54 -17.51 24.72
CA VAL A 105 19.91 -17.11 23.45
C VAL A 105 19.78 -18.33 22.56
N GLN A 106 18.61 -18.59 22.00
CA GLN A 106 18.41 -19.76 21.14
C GLN A 106 19.04 -19.55 19.75
N LYS A 107 19.69 -20.60 19.22
CA LYS A 107 20.31 -20.66 17.88
C LYS A 107 19.34 -21.07 16.77
N ARG A 108 18.24 -21.74 17.13
CA ARG A 108 17.29 -22.28 16.17
C ARG A 108 16.60 -21.17 15.37
N ASP A 109 16.01 -21.58 14.26
CA ASP A 109 15.10 -20.71 13.51
C ASP A 109 13.74 -20.65 14.23
N PHE A 110 13.21 -19.43 14.30
CA PHE A 110 11.87 -19.10 14.77
C PHE A 110 11.00 -18.76 13.57
N ARG A 111 9.69 -18.90 13.74
CA ARG A 111 8.71 -18.55 12.70
C ARG A 111 7.67 -17.61 13.28
N SER A 112 7.27 -16.62 12.50
CA SER A 112 6.16 -15.75 12.85
C SER A 112 5.42 -15.28 11.59
N THR A 113 4.29 -14.63 11.80
CA THR A 113 3.51 -13.99 10.75
C THR A 113 3.77 -12.50 10.73
N PHE A 114 3.66 -11.89 9.56
CA PHE A 114 3.62 -10.44 9.42
C PHE A 114 2.39 -10.04 8.61
N GLY A 115 2.00 -8.79 8.74
CA GLY A 115 0.87 -8.24 8.01
C GLY A 115 0.83 -6.73 8.14
N THR A 116 0.32 -6.07 7.11
CA THR A 116 0.08 -4.63 7.12
C THR A 116 -1.15 -4.34 7.98
N SER A 117 -0.96 -3.64 9.11
CA SER A 117 -2.08 -3.20 9.96
C SER A 117 -2.99 -2.22 9.22
N GLU A 118 -2.38 -1.31 8.45
CA GLU A 118 -3.09 -0.36 7.59
C GLU A 118 -2.79 -0.67 6.11
N PRO A 119 -3.75 -0.47 5.19
CA PRO A 119 -3.52 -0.65 3.77
C PRO A 119 -2.43 0.29 3.23
N LEU A 120 -1.53 -0.26 2.42
CA LEU A 120 -0.48 0.48 1.72
C LEU A 120 -1.05 1.14 0.46
N THR A 121 -0.93 2.45 0.35
CA THR A 121 -1.50 3.21 -0.78
C THR A 121 -0.47 3.39 -1.89
N PHE A 122 -0.82 2.98 -3.10
CA PHE A 122 0.04 3.07 -4.28
C PHE A 122 -0.70 3.68 -5.48
N ARG A 123 0.07 4.26 -6.40
CA ARG A 123 -0.42 4.57 -7.75
C ARG A 123 -0.25 3.35 -8.64
N ASP A 124 -1.26 3.11 -9.45
CA ASP A 124 -1.38 1.97 -10.36
C ASP A 124 -1.73 2.47 -11.76
N PRO A 125 -1.10 1.92 -12.81
CA PRO A 125 -1.34 2.36 -14.18
C PRO A 125 -2.77 2.07 -14.68
N GLU A 126 -3.45 1.04 -14.19
CA GLU A 126 -4.77 0.62 -14.67
C GLU A 126 -5.91 1.11 -13.78
N PHE A 127 -5.68 1.18 -12.47
CA PHE A 127 -6.72 1.44 -11.47
C PHE A 127 -6.57 2.79 -10.77
N GLY A 128 -5.54 3.58 -11.09
CA GLY A 128 -5.32 4.89 -10.47
C GLY A 128 -4.72 4.77 -9.08
N VAL A 129 -5.47 5.10 -8.02
CA VAL A 129 -4.97 4.96 -6.64
C VAL A 129 -5.57 3.71 -6.02
N ILE A 130 -4.72 2.80 -5.57
CA ILE A 130 -5.12 1.53 -4.96
C ILE A 130 -4.56 1.40 -3.55
N ARG A 131 -5.23 0.57 -2.74
CA ARG A 131 -4.83 0.27 -1.36
C ARG A 131 -4.59 -1.22 -1.21
N LEU A 132 -3.33 -1.62 -1.15
CA LEU A 132 -2.93 -3.02 -1.04
C LEU A 132 -2.75 -3.42 0.43
N ARG A 133 -3.12 -4.65 0.77
CA ARG A 133 -2.78 -5.25 2.07
C ARG A 133 -1.87 -6.44 1.84
N ALA A 134 -0.79 -6.53 2.59
CA ALA A 134 0.16 -7.62 2.48
C ALA A 134 0.20 -8.44 3.76
N PHE A 135 0.28 -9.76 3.61
CA PHE A 135 0.37 -10.72 4.70
C PHE A 135 1.34 -11.83 4.32
N GLY A 136 1.91 -12.49 5.32
CA GLY A 136 2.72 -13.67 5.09
C GLY A 136 3.35 -14.21 6.35
N GLN A 137 4.27 -15.14 6.16
CA GLN A 137 5.08 -15.72 7.21
C GLN A 137 6.55 -15.43 6.95
N PHE A 138 7.32 -15.34 8.02
CA PHE A 138 8.76 -15.20 7.96
C PHE A 138 9.44 -16.11 8.97
N ALA A 139 10.63 -16.56 8.63
CA ALA A 139 11.55 -17.23 9.54
C ALA A 139 12.70 -16.28 9.87
N TYR A 140 13.13 -16.32 11.14
CA TYR A 140 14.23 -15.50 11.62
C TYR A 140 15.05 -16.27 12.64
N ARG A 141 16.30 -15.86 12.83
CA ARG A 141 17.19 -16.40 13.86
C ARG A 141 18.13 -15.34 14.39
N VAL A 142 18.76 -15.64 15.52
CA VAL A 142 19.82 -14.80 16.06
C VAL A 142 21.12 -15.07 15.32
N SER A 143 21.65 -14.05 14.65
CA SER A 143 22.95 -14.09 13.96
C SER A 143 24.09 -13.67 14.89
N ASN A 144 23.85 -12.70 15.77
CA ASN A 144 24.83 -12.22 16.74
C ASN A 144 24.17 -11.95 18.10
N PRO A 145 24.40 -12.80 19.13
CA PRO A 145 23.74 -12.67 20.41
C PRO A 145 24.20 -11.45 21.23
N MET A 146 25.41 -10.93 21.00
CA MET A 146 25.88 -9.70 21.66
C MET A 146 25.14 -8.47 21.16
N ASN A 147 24.99 -8.35 19.84
CA ASN A 147 24.25 -7.24 19.23
C ASN A 147 22.78 -7.28 19.66
N LEU A 148 22.17 -8.46 19.67
CA LEU A 148 20.80 -8.65 20.14
C LEU A 148 20.60 -8.09 21.54
N ILE A 149 21.45 -8.47 22.49
CA ILE A 149 21.31 -8.06 23.90
C ILE A 149 21.56 -6.55 24.05
N THR A 150 22.64 -6.04 23.46
CA THR A 150 23.00 -4.62 23.61
C THR A 150 21.99 -3.67 22.96
N GLN A 151 21.42 -4.05 21.81
CA GLN A 151 20.45 -3.22 21.11
C GLN A 151 19.05 -3.32 21.72
N PHE A 152 18.55 -4.51 22.01
CA PHE A 152 17.17 -4.65 22.51
C PHE A 152 17.05 -4.51 24.02
N VAL A 153 17.89 -5.20 24.79
CA VAL A 153 17.83 -5.16 26.26
C VAL A 153 18.48 -3.89 26.79
N GLY A 154 19.63 -3.51 26.23
CA GLY A 154 20.35 -2.30 26.63
C GLY A 154 19.69 -1.01 26.14
N THR A 155 19.64 -0.82 24.82
CA THR A 155 19.26 0.47 24.22
C THR A 155 17.74 0.70 24.21
N LYS A 156 16.96 -0.32 23.80
CA LYS A 156 15.49 -0.20 23.71
C LYS A 156 14.76 -0.58 25.00
N GLY A 157 15.45 -1.19 25.97
CA GLY A 157 14.85 -1.66 27.22
C GLY A 157 13.77 -2.73 27.03
N LEU A 158 13.79 -3.47 25.91
CA LEU A 158 12.81 -4.52 25.65
C LEU A 158 13.03 -5.67 26.60
N THR A 159 11.92 -6.16 27.16
CA THR A 159 11.93 -7.17 28.22
C THR A 159 11.20 -8.44 27.82
N LYS A 160 10.80 -8.57 26.55
CA LYS A 160 10.01 -9.71 26.06
C LYS A 160 10.42 -10.08 24.64
N SER A 161 10.43 -11.38 24.36
CA SER A 161 10.75 -11.90 23.02
C SER A 161 9.70 -11.46 22.00
N GLU A 162 8.44 -11.32 22.43
CA GLU A 162 7.33 -10.85 21.60
C GLU A 162 7.54 -9.41 21.09
N GLU A 163 8.21 -8.56 21.87
CA GLU A 163 8.54 -7.18 21.48
C GLU A 163 9.60 -7.17 20.36
N ILE A 164 10.56 -8.09 20.40
CA ILE A 164 11.55 -8.29 19.32
C ILE A 164 10.84 -8.72 18.03
N VAL A 165 9.90 -9.67 18.14
CA VAL A 165 9.12 -10.14 16.99
C VAL A 165 8.26 -9.03 16.42
N THR A 166 7.64 -8.20 17.27
CA THR A 166 6.82 -7.06 16.84
C THR A 166 7.67 -6.07 16.07
N TRP A 167 8.84 -5.72 16.60
CA TRP A 167 9.78 -4.84 15.90
C TRP A 167 10.20 -5.42 14.53
N LEU A 168 10.47 -6.74 14.44
CA LEU A 168 10.76 -7.39 13.16
C LEU A 168 9.60 -7.30 12.17
N LYS A 169 8.35 -7.46 12.62
CA LYS A 169 7.17 -7.31 11.74
C LYS A 169 7.10 -5.90 11.17
N ASP A 170 7.37 -4.89 11.98
CA ASP A 170 7.37 -3.49 11.53
C ASP A 170 8.48 -3.25 10.49
N GLN A 171 9.69 -3.79 10.71
CA GLN A 171 10.78 -3.71 9.72
C GLN A 171 10.42 -4.39 8.41
N ILE A 172 9.79 -5.57 8.47
CA ILE A 172 9.34 -6.31 7.28
C ILE A 172 8.32 -5.49 6.49
N VAL A 173 7.32 -4.91 7.17
CA VAL A 173 6.28 -4.10 6.51
C VAL A 173 6.87 -2.85 5.87
N MET A 174 7.81 -2.18 6.54
CA MET A 174 8.53 -1.02 6.01
C MET A 174 9.30 -1.37 4.74
N VAL A 175 10.15 -2.41 4.78
CA VAL A 175 10.93 -2.86 3.63
C VAL A 175 10.02 -3.31 2.47
N LEU A 176 8.94 -4.03 2.78
CA LEU A 176 7.99 -4.46 1.76
C LEU A 176 7.31 -3.27 1.07
N ASN A 177 6.93 -2.24 1.83
CA ASN A 177 6.35 -1.02 1.28
C ASN A 177 7.34 -0.34 0.32
N ASP A 178 8.61 -0.20 0.71
CA ASP A 178 9.64 0.41 -0.14
C ASP A 178 9.87 -0.40 -1.43
N VAL A 179 9.97 -1.73 -1.32
CA VAL A 179 10.14 -2.62 -2.49
C VAL A 179 8.94 -2.51 -3.44
N LEU A 180 7.71 -2.56 -2.93
CA LEU A 180 6.51 -2.41 -3.75
C LEU A 180 6.43 -1.01 -4.38
N GLY A 181 6.77 0.03 -3.62
CA GLY A 181 6.81 1.41 -4.10
C GLY A 181 7.78 1.58 -5.26
N GLU A 182 8.98 1.02 -5.18
CA GLU A 182 9.97 1.03 -6.26
C GLU A 182 9.52 0.25 -7.48
N LEU A 183 8.94 -0.94 -7.31
CA LEU A 183 8.45 -1.75 -8.43
C LEU A 183 7.30 -1.06 -9.16
N LYS A 184 6.36 -0.43 -8.44
CA LYS A 184 5.25 0.30 -9.04
C LYS A 184 5.68 1.63 -9.67
N SER A 185 6.66 2.33 -9.11
CA SER A 185 7.15 3.61 -9.65
C SER A 185 8.13 3.44 -10.81
N ASN A 186 9.15 2.58 -10.67
CA ASN A 186 10.23 2.44 -11.65
C ASN A 186 9.87 1.49 -12.79
N LYS A 187 9.12 0.42 -12.51
CA LYS A 187 8.72 -0.59 -13.51
C LYS A 187 7.27 -0.46 -13.95
N GLN A 188 6.55 0.54 -13.45
CA GLN A 188 5.11 0.74 -13.72
C GLN A 188 4.28 -0.54 -13.54
N MET A 189 4.63 -1.37 -12.54
CA MET A 189 4.01 -2.67 -12.33
C MET A 189 2.52 -2.52 -11.97
N SER A 190 1.65 -3.19 -12.74
CA SER A 190 0.22 -3.27 -12.44
C SER A 190 -0.02 -4.12 -11.19
N ALA A 191 -1.07 -3.81 -10.43
CA ALA A 191 -1.47 -4.63 -9.29
C ALA A 191 -1.80 -6.07 -9.68
N LEU A 192 -2.25 -6.28 -10.93
CA LEU A 192 -2.56 -7.60 -11.47
C LEU A 192 -1.30 -8.43 -11.75
N ASP A 193 -0.14 -7.79 -11.92
CA ASP A 193 1.12 -8.47 -12.18
C ASP A 193 1.81 -8.93 -10.89
N ILE A 194 1.47 -8.33 -9.74
CA ILE A 194 2.10 -8.61 -8.44
C ILE A 194 2.17 -10.11 -8.12
N PRO A 195 1.10 -10.92 -8.30
CA PRO A 195 1.14 -12.36 -8.04
C PRO A 195 2.22 -13.10 -8.82
N ALA A 196 2.56 -12.65 -10.03
CA ALA A 196 3.59 -13.27 -10.87
C ALA A 196 5.02 -12.98 -10.38
N TYR A 197 5.21 -11.93 -9.57
CA TYR A 197 6.52 -11.47 -9.08
C TYR A 197 6.72 -11.66 -7.58
N LEU A 198 5.87 -12.44 -6.91
CA LEU A 198 5.93 -12.61 -5.45
C LEU A 198 7.29 -13.15 -4.99
N GLN A 199 7.89 -14.08 -5.72
CA GLN A 199 9.19 -14.67 -5.35
C GLN A 199 10.32 -13.62 -5.44
N GLU A 200 10.32 -12.80 -6.49
CA GLU A 200 11.27 -11.72 -6.67
C GLU A 200 11.11 -10.66 -5.58
N ILE A 201 9.86 -10.30 -5.23
CA ILE A 201 9.56 -9.39 -4.13
C ILE A 201 10.10 -9.96 -2.81
N GLU A 202 9.89 -11.24 -2.53
CA GLU A 202 10.43 -11.91 -1.35
C GLU A 202 11.96 -11.81 -1.30
N GLN A 203 12.66 -12.07 -2.41
CA GLN A 203 14.12 -11.99 -2.46
C GLN A 203 14.64 -10.56 -2.27
N PHE A 204 14.00 -9.56 -2.89
CA PHE A 204 14.36 -8.16 -2.67
C PHE A 204 14.17 -7.74 -1.21
N CYS A 205 13.08 -8.17 -0.58
CA CYS A 205 12.83 -7.92 0.84
C CYS A 205 13.90 -8.58 1.71
N LEU A 206 14.26 -9.85 1.47
CA LEU A 206 15.30 -10.55 2.23
C LEU A 206 16.66 -9.84 2.13
N GLY A 207 17.05 -9.40 0.93
CA GLY A 207 18.30 -8.68 0.72
C GLY A 207 18.38 -7.37 1.52
N ARG A 208 17.31 -6.57 1.49
CA ARG A 208 17.24 -5.31 2.25
C ARG A 208 17.16 -5.53 3.75
N LEU A 209 16.33 -6.47 4.20
CA LEU A 209 16.17 -6.78 5.62
C LEU A 209 17.46 -7.26 6.28
N GLY A 210 18.34 -7.95 5.55
CA GLY A 210 19.67 -8.26 6.08
C GLY A 210 20.42 -7.01 6.54
N THR A 211 20.44 -5.97 5.70
CA THR A 211 21.11 -4.70 5.99
C THR A 211 20.50 -4.00 7.22
N GLU A 212 19.18 -4.05 7.37
CA GLU A 212 18.46 -3.40 8.48
C GLU A 212 18.53 -4.18 9.80
N THR A 213 18.55 -5.52 9.75
CA THR A 213 18.42 -6.38 10.94
C THR A 213 19.75 -6.92 11.47
N ASP A 214 20.79 -7.03 10.63
CA ASP A 214 22.12 -7.51 11.04
C ASP A 214 22.77 -6.65 12.15
N PRO A 215 22.67 -5.30 12.16
CA PRO A 215 23.17 -4.48 13.26
C PRO A 215 22.52 -4.81 14.62
N TYR A 216 21.31 -5.35 14.60
CA TYR A 216 20.56 -5.79 15.78
C TYR A 216 20.82 -7.27 16.14
N GLY A 217 21.69 -7.96 15.40
CA GLY A 217 22.03 -9.35 15.66
C GLY A 217 20.94 -10.35 15.27
N LEU A 218 20.00 -9.94 14.41
CA LEU A 218 18.93 -10.76 13.89
C LEU A 218 19.13 -10.97 12.40
N LYS A 219 18.67 -12.12 11.90
CA LYS A 219 18.64 -12.40 10.47
C LYS A 219 17.30 -12.99 10.09
N VAL A 220 16.61 -12.34 9.15
CA VAL A 220 15.44 -12.93 8.48
C VAL A 220 15.96 -13.91 7.42
N THR A 221 15.61 -15.19 7.55
CA THR A 221 16.17 -16.26 6.72
C THR A 221 15.28 -16.61 5.54
N LYS A 222 13.96 -16.43 5.67
CA LYS A 222 13.00 -16.86 4.67
C LYS A 222 11.67 -16.12 4.80
N PHE A 223 11.04 -15.82 3.66
CA PHE A 223 9.61 -15.54 3.56
C PHE A 223 8.83 -16.76 3.09
N SER A 224 7.57 -16.85 3.48
CA SER A 224 6.68 -17.92 3.02
C SER A 224 5.25 -17.41 2.97
N GLY A 225 4.54 -17.78 1.91
CA GLY A 225 3.13 -17.45 1.74
C GLY A 225 2.88 -15.94 1.72
N LEU A 226 3.80 -15.16 1.13
CA LEU A 226 3.53 -13.74 0.85
C LEU A 226 2.29 -13.65 -0.04
N ASN A 227 1.31 -12.89 0.41
CA ASN A 227 0.11 -12.58 -0.34
C ASN A 227 -0.19 -11.09 -0.23
N ILE A 228 -0.48 -10.46 -1.37
CA ILE A 228 -0.79 -9.05 -1.50
C ILE A 228 -2.19 -8.94 -2.11
N ASN A 229 -3.17 -8.63 -1.26
CA ASN A 229 -4.56 -8.54 -1.64
C ASN A 229 -4.91 -7.14 -2.15
N LEU A 230 -5.71 -7.11 -3.22
CA LEU A 230 -6.36 -5.91 -3.73
C LEU A 230 -7.59 -5.57 -2.86
N PRO A 231 -8.01 -4.30 -2.81
CA PRO A 231 -9.24 -3.94 -2.12
C PRO A 231 -10.46 -4.48 -2.88
N GLU A 232 -11.55 -4.76 -2.18
CA GLU A 232 -12.75 -5.42 -2.72
C GLU A 232 -13.33 -4.67 -3.92
N GLU A 233 -13.31 -3.34 -3.90
CA GLU A 233 -13.82 -2.51 -4.99
C GLU A 233 -13.03 -2.71 -6.29
N VAL A 234 -11.71 -2.92 -6.17
CA VAL A 234 -10.84 -3.20 -7.32
C VAL A 234 -11.03 -4.64 -7.78
N GLN A 235 -11.18 -5.61 -6.87
CA GLN A 235 -11.47 -7.00 -7.22
C GLN A 235 -12.78 -7.09 -8.03
N GLN A 236 -13.86 -6.45 -7.57
CA GLN A 236 -15.13 -6.40 -8.29
C GLN A 236 -15.02 -5.73 -9.66
N ALA A 237 -14.22 -4.66 -9.77
CA ALA A 237 -13.97 -4.00 -11.05
C ALA A 237 -13.21 -4.92 -12.02
N VAL A 238 -12.24 -5.67 -11.54
CA VAL A 238 -11.48 -6.67 -12.30
C VAL A 238 -12.40 -7.80 -12.75
N ASP A 239 -13.20 -8.38 -11.85
CA ASP A 239 -14.13 -9.46 -12.18
C ASP A 239 -15.19 -9.01 -13.20
N LYS A 240 -15.73 -7.80 -13.02
CA LYS A 240 -16.69 -7.22 -13.98
C LYS A 240 -16.05 -7.01 -15.35
N ARG A 241 -14.82 -6.47 -15.40
CA ARG A 241 -14.06 -6.29 -16.65
C ARG A 241 -13.74 -7.64 -17.29
N GLY A 242 -13.36 -8.64 -16.49
CA GLY A 242 -13.10 -10.01 -16.94
C GLY A 242 -14.33 -10.67 -17.54
N ALA A 243 -15.48 -10.57 -16.86
CA ALA A 243 -16.75 -11.10 -17.35
C ALA A 243 -17.19 -10.44 -18.66
N MET A 244 -17.10 -9.11 -18.75
CA MET A 244 -17.38 -8.38 -19.99
C MET A 244 -16.46 -8.80 -21.13
N SER A 245 -15.16 -8.96 -20.85
CA SER A 245 -14.16 -9.35 -21.85
C SER A 245 -14.37 -10.79 -22.33
N ALA A 246 -14.66 -11.73 -21.43
CA ALA A 246 -14.92 -13.13 -21.75
C ALA A 246 -16.20 -13.32 -22.58
N LEU A 247 -17.23 -12.52 -22.28
CA LEU A 247 -18.50 -12.54 -23.00
C LEU A 247 -18.45 -11.70 -24.30
N GLY A 248 -17.39 -10.91 -24.52
CA GLY A 248 -17.28 -10.00 -25.66
C GLY A 248 -18.34 -8.89 -25.66
N VAL A 249 -18.86 -8.53 -24.49
CA VAL A 249 -19.96 -7.56 -24.33
C VAL A 249 -19.47 -6.26 -23.71
N ASN A 250 -20.13 -5.16 -24.07
CA ASN A 250 -19.88 -3.88 -23.41
C ASN A 250 -20.62 -3.78 -22.06
N TYR A 251 -20.33 -2.73 -21.29
CA TYR A 251 -20.93 -2.51 -19.97
C TYR A 251 -22.46 -2.52 -19.98
N LEU A 252 -23.07 -1.90 -20.99
CA LEU A 252 -24.52 -1.82 -21.11
C LEU A 252 -25.11 -3.21 -21.34
N GLN A 253 -24.57 -3.96 -22.30
CA GLN A 253 -24.99 -5.33 -22.61
C GLN A 253 -24.84 -6.27 -21.41
N TYR A 254 -23.73 -6.15 -20.66
CA TYR A 254 -23.52 -6.94 -19.45
C TYR A 254 -24.56 -6.65 -18.36
N GLN A 255 -24.87 -5.36 -18.12
CA GLN A 255 -25.90 -4.97 -17.16
C GLN A 255 -27.30 -5.41 -17.61
N THR A 256 -27.62 -5.28 -18.89
CA THR A 256 -28.88 -5.77 -19.46
C THR A 256 -29.01 -7.29 -19.33
N GLY A 257 -27.95 -8.04 -19.63
CA GLY A 257 -27.93 -9.50 -19.47
C GLY A 257 -28.12 -9.94 -18.03
N LYS A 258 -27.39 -9.34 -17.08
CA LYS A 258 -27.54 -9.60 -15.63
C LYS A 258 -28.96 -9.29 -15.11
N ALA A 259 -29.58 -8.22 -15.60
CA ALA A 259 -30.95 -7.87 -15.22
C ALA A 259 -31.97 -8.92 -15.71
N ILE A 260 -31.78 -9.46 -16.92
CA ILE A 260 -32.64 -10.51 -17.48
C ILE A 260 -32.42 -11.85 -16.74
N GLU A 261 -31.17 -12.22 -16.43
CA GLU A 261 -30.85 -13.42 -15.62
C GLU A 261 -31.48 -13.36 -14.22
N GLY A 262 -31.35 -12.25 -13.50
CA GLY A 262 -31.93 -12.10 -12.17
C GLY A 262 -33.47 -12.22 -12.14
N ILE A 263 -34.15 -11.85 -13.24
CA ILE A 263 -35.59 -12.09 -13.42
C ILE A 263 -35.89 -13.58 -13.62
N GLY A 264 -35.02 -14.30 -14.34
CA GLY A 264 -35.14 -15.74 -14.56
C GLY A 264 -34.88 -16.58 -13.30
N GLU A 265 -33.89 -16.22 -12.49
CA GLU A 265 -33.60 -16.91 -11.22
C GLU A 265 -34.70 -16.71 -10.18
N GLY A 266 -35.28 -15.51 -10.10
CA GLY A 266 -36.45 -15.22 -9.24
C GLY A 266 -37.73 -15.93 -9.69
N ALA A 267 -37.84 -16.31 -10.96
CA ALA A 267 -38.93 -17.12 -11.48
C ALA A 267 -38.68 -18.63 -11.32
N ALA A 268 -37.42 -19.07 -11.27
CA ALA A 268 -37.01 -20.47 -11.15
C ALA A 268 -36.98 -20.97 -9.69
N GLN A 269 -36.69 -20.10 -8.72
CA GLN A 269 -36.88 -20.40 -7.29
C GLN A 269 -38.36 -20.27 -6.94
N GLY A 270 -39.13 -21.32 -7.21
CA GLY A 270 -40.57 -21.38 -6.92
C GLY A 270 -40.89 -21.20 -5.44
N GLY A 271 -41.07 -19.94 -5.02
CA GLY A 271 -41.42 -19.53 -3.66
C GLY A 271 -42.48 -18.43 -3.68
N GLU A 272 -43.55 -18.67 -2.92
CA GLU A 272 -44.85 -17.99 -2.93
C GLU A 272 -44.83 -16.45 -2.89
N ALA A 273 -45.72 -15.88 -3.73
CA ALA A 273 -46.50 -14.65 -3.53
C ALA A 273 -45.81 -13.30 -3.21
N GLY A 274 -44.48 -13.20 -3.22
CA GLY A 274 -43.75 -11.92 -3.09
C GLY A 274 -43.08 -11.41 -4.36
N GLY A 275 -42.50 -12.31 -5.17
CA GLY A 275 -41.75 -11.95 -6.39
C GLY A 275 -42.61 -11.67 -7.62
N PHE A 276 -43.88 -12.06 -7.61
CA PHE A 276 -44.78 -11.92 -8.76
C PHE A 276 -45.41 -10.52 -8.90
N ALA A 277 -45.38 -9.70 -7.84
CA ALA A 277 -45.92 -8.34 -7.88
C ALA A 277 -45.06 -7.38 -8.73
N GLY A 278 -43.74 -7.57 -8.76
CA GLY A 278 -42.84 -6.85 -9.69
C GLY A 278 -42.87 -7.40 -11.12
N LEU A 279 -43.21 -8.67 -11.27
CA LEU A 279 -43.31 -9.38 -12.54
C LEU A 279 -44.55 -8.97 -13.35
N GLY A 280 -45.65 -8.59 -12.68
CA GLY A 280 -46.83 -8.01 -13.31
C GLY A 280 -46.59 -6.64 -13.96
N ALA A 281 -45.63 -5.86 -13.46
CA ALA A 281 -45.28 -4.55 -14.01
C ALA A 281 -44.28 -4.64 -15.18
N GLY A 282 -43.24 -5.49 -15.09
CA GLY A 282 -42.24 -5.65 -16.15
C GLY A 282 -42.69 -6.51 -17.32
N MET A 283 -43.44 -7.58 -17.05
CA MET A 283 -43.94 -8.49 -18.10
C MET A 283 -45.20 -7.94 -18.79
N GLY A 284 -46.03 -7.16 -18.09
CA GLY A 284 -47.16 -6.43 -18.67
C GLY A 284 -46.73 -5.30 -19.63
N ALA A 285 -45.61 -4.63 -19.34
CA ALA A 285 -45.00 -3.65 -20.24
C ALA A 285 -44.33 -4.31 -21.46
N GLY A 286 -43.65 -5.46 -21.28
CA GLY A 286 -43.02 -6.20 -22.38
C GLY A 286 -44.03 -6.84 -23.34
N PHE A 287 -45.12 -7.42 -22.83
CA PHE A 287 -46.17 -8.02 -23.67
C PHE A 287 -47.02 -6.96 -24.39
N SER A 288 -47.31 -5.82 -23.76
CA SER A 288 -48.06 -4.73 -24.43
C SER A 288 -47.23 -4.05 -25.52
N MET A 289 -45.91 -3.92 -25.35
CA MET A 289 -45.00 -3.40 -26.39
C MET A 289 -44.78 -4.41 -27.53
N ALA A 290 -44.66 -5.70 -27.23
CA ALA A 290 -44.56 -6.77 -28.24
C ALA A 290 -45.85 -6.92 -29.06
N GLN A 291 -47.02 -6.76 -28.43
CA GLN A 291 -48.32 -6.79 -29.10
C GLN A 291 -48.56 -5.53 -29.95
N GLY A 292 -48.06 -4.37 -29.52
CA GLY A 292 -48.06 -3.14 -30.32
C GLY A 292 -47.16 -3.22 -31.57
N MET A 293 -46.02 -3.93 -31.47
CA MET A 293 -45.09 -4.10 -32.59
C MET A 293 -45.50 -5.21 -33.57
N ALA A 294 -46.16 -6.27 -33.09
CA ALA A 294 -46.72 -7.32 -33.94
C ALA A 294 -47.92 -6.85 -34.77
N GLN A 295 -48.75 -5.94 -34.23
CA GLN A 295 -49.88 -5.35 -34.96
C GLN A 295 -49.43 -4.29 -35.99
N GLY A 296 -48.22 -3.74 -35.85
CA GLY A 296 -47.67 -2.71 -36.74
C GLY A 296 -46.98 -3.22 -38.01
N MET A 297 -46.71 -4.54 -38.12
CA MET A 297 -45.96 -5.12 -39.24
C MET A 297 -46.82 -5.92 -40.23
N SER A 298 -48.14 -6.01 -40.02
CA SER A 298 -49.07 -6.73 -40.92
C SER A 298 -49.93 -5.81 -41.81
N GLY A 299 -49.73 -4.49 -41.76
CA GLY A 299 -50.51 -3.54 -42.53
C GLY A 299 -49.69 -2.40 -43.12
N ALA A 300 -49.80 -2.27 -44.45
CA ALA A 300 -49.48 -1.10 -45.28
C ALA A 300 -48.10 -1.08 -45.97
N GLY A 301 -48.07 -1.64 -47.17
CA GLY A 301 -47.32 -1.03 -48.27
C GLY A 301 -48.03 0.23 -48.80
N GLY A 302 -47.25 1.16 -49.35
CA GLY A 302 -47.74 2.26 -50.18
C GLY A 302 -47.69 3.66 -49.54
N SER A 303 -46.74 4.46 -50.01
CA SER A 303 -46.52 5.91 -49.80
C SER A 303 -47.63 6.79 -50.43
N PRO A 304 -47.50 8.15 -50.47
CA PRO A 304 -47.44 9.22 -49.45
C PRO A 304 -48.56 10.30 -49.77
N PRO A 305 -48.50 11.62 -49.44
CA PRO A 305 -48.17 12.40 -48.23
C PRO A 305 -49.28 13.45 -47.83
N ALA A 306 -48.99 14.23 -46.76
CA ALA A 306 -49.19 15.70 -46.63
C ALA A 306 -50.36 16.34 -45.81
N PHE A 307 -49.95 17.03 -44.73
CA PHE A 307 -50.21 18.45 -44.33
C PHE A 307 -51.42 18.92 -43.46
N GLY A 308 -51.06 19.55 -42.31
CA GLY A 308 -51.72 20.67 -41.61
C GLY A 308 -52.80 20.33 -40.55
N ASN A 309 -53.04 21.06 -39.43
CA ASN A 309 -52.40 22.18 -38.72
C ASN A 309 -53.10 22.38 -37.34
N SER A 310 -52.36 22.94 -36.36
CA SER A 310 -52.78 23.83 -35.24
C SER A 310 -53.36 23.36 -33.87
N ALA A 311 -52.79 24.02 -32.83
CA ALA A 311 -53.22 24.37 -31.45
C ALA A 311 -53.21 23.28 -30.36
N GLY A 312 -52.68 23.44 -29.13
CA GLY A 312 -52.04 24.51 -28.33
C GLY A 312 -51.89 23.94 -26.89
N PHE A 313 -50.79 24.12 -26.14
CA PHE A 313 -50.58 25.03 -24.97
C PHE A 313 -49.32 24.45 -24.26
N GLY A 314 -48.15 25.08 -24.16
CA GLY A 314 -47.78 26.16 -23.23
C GLY A 314 -46.72 25.64 -22.22
N GLY A 315 -45.45 26.09 -22.30
CA GLY A 315 -44.43 25.77 -21.27
C GLY A 315 -42.94 25.81 -21.65
N GLN A 316 -42.45 26.97 -22.09
CA GLN A 316 -41.08 27.58 -21.97
C GLN A 316 -39.78 26.76 -21.74
N THR A 317 -38.94 26.70 -22.80
CA THR A 317 -37.47 26.97 -22.91
C THR A 317 -36.39 26.15 -22.17
N PRO A 318 -35.12 26.08 -22.66
CA PRO A 318 -34.58 26.39 -23.99
C PRO A 318 -33.85 25.23 -24.69
N GLN A 319 -33.81 25.36 -26.00
CA GLN A 319 -33.25 24.49 -27.02
C GLN A 319 -31.78 24.89 -27.31
N GLN A 320 -30.90 23.90 -27.50
CA GLN A 320 -29.63 24.05 -28.21
C GLN A 320 -29.55 22.95 -29.29
N SER A 321 -30.04 23.23 -30.51
CA SER A 321 -29.24 23.53 -31.71
C SER A 321 -28.01 22.65 -31.91
N ALA A 322 -28.16 21.62 -32.74
CA ALA A 322 -27.06 20.94 -33.40
C ALA A 322 -26.56 21.80 -34.59
N PRO A 323 -25.25 22.03 -34.75
CA PRO A 323 -24.68 22.55 -35.98
C PRO A 323 -24.29 21.43 -36.95
N GLN A 324 -24.43 21.76 -38.23
CA GLN A 324 -23.99 21.03 -39.41
C GLN A 324 -22.46 21.00 -39.57
N PRO A 325 -21.92 20.14 -40.45
CA PRO A 325 -20.52 19.70 -40.43
C PRO A 325 -19.57 20.69 -41.11
N GLY A 326 -18.48 21.03 -40.44
CA GLY A 326 -17.41 21.82 -41.07
C GLY A 326 -16.33 22.45 -40.18
N GLU A 327 -16.16 22.07 -38.92
CA GLU A 327 -15.19 22.76 -38.04
C GLU A 327 -14.25 21.76 -37.36
N GLY A 328 -12.94 22.02 -37.51
CA GLY A 328 -11.86 21.12 -37.11
C GLY A 328 -11.88 20.77 -35.62
N LEU A 329 -11.34 19.59 -35.30
CA LEU A 329 -11.19 19.13 -33.92
C LEU A 329 -9.98 19.81 -33.27
N ILE A 330 -10.15 20.35 -32.07
CA ILE A 330 -9.09 20.89 -31.21
C ILE A 330 -8.93 20.00 -29.97
N ALA A 331 -7.74 19.94 -29.39
CA ALA A 331 -7.53 19.20 -28.14
C ALA A 331 -7.99 20.05 -26.94
N CYS A 332 -8.78 19.47 -26.04
CA CYS A 332 -9.20 20.10 -24.79
C CYS A 332 -7.98 20.51 -23.94
N ILE A 333 -8.00 21.73 -23.40
CA ILE A 333 -6.87 22.27 -22.62
C ILE A 333 -6.55 21.48 -21.34
N SER A 334 -7.53 20.75 -20.80
CA SER A 334 -7.39 20.02 -19.53
C SER A 334 -7.20 18.52 -19.75
N CYS A 335 -8.14 17.86 -20.43
CA CYS A 335 -8.12 16.41 -20.62
C CYS A 335 -7.50 15.94 -21.95
N LYS A 336 -7.15 16.87 -22.84
CA LYS A 336 -6.59 16.61 -24.18
C LYS A 336 -7.50 15.84 -25.15
N SER A 337 -8.74 15.54 -24.79
CA SER A 337 -9.72 14.95 -25.71
C SER A 337 -9.98 15.85 -26.92
N MET A 338 -10.15 15.23 -28.09
CA MET A 338 -10.46 15.95 -29.32
C MET A 338 -11.91 16.42 -29.29
N ILE A 339 -12.11 17.72 -29.30
CA ILE A 339 -13.41 18.38 -29.17
C ILE A 339 -13.66 19.28 -30.39
N PRO A 340 -14.93 19.49 -30.80
CA PRO A 340 -15.24 20.43 -31.88
C PRO A 340 -14.70 21.84 -31.57
N ALA A 341 -14.08 22.50 -32.56
CA ALA A 341 -13.66 23.90 -32.41
C ALA A 341 -14.86 24.80 -32.07
N GLY A 342 -14.63 25.83 -31.25
CA GLY A 342 -15.64 26.83 -30.91
C GLY A 342 -16.54 26.51 -29.71
N ILE A 343 -16.44 25.32 -29.12
CA ILE A 343 -17.20 25.01 -27.90
C ILE A 343 -16.59 25.71 -26.68
N LYS A 344 -17.44 26.25 -25.81
CA LYS A 344 -17.02 26.97 -24.59
C LYS A 344 -16.69 26.05 -23.41
N PHE A 345 -17.21 24.83 -23.41
CA PHE A 345 -16.96 23.86 -22.35
C PHE A 345 -16.71 22.48 -22.99
N CYS A 346 -15.72 21.77 -22.48
CA CYS A 346 -15.39 20.42 -22.96
C CYS A 346 -16.52 19.45 -22.56
N PRO A 347 -17.13 18.71 -23.50
CA PRO A 347 -18.20 17.75 -23.21
C PRO A 347 -17.69 16.54 -22.41
N GLU A 348 -16.40 16.23 -22.49
CA GLU A 348 -15.81 15.07 -21.81
C GLU A 348 -15.44 15.35 -20.34
N CYS A 349 -15.00 16.58 -20.02
CA CYS A 349 -14.48 16.89 -18.68
C CYS A 349 -15.04 18.17 -18.05
N GLY A 350 -15.93 18.89 -18.73
CA GLY A 350 -16.57 20.11 -18.23
C GLY A 350 -15.67 21.35 -18.15
N ALA A 351 -14.39 21.25 -18.52
CA ALA A 351 -13.46 22.37 -18.44
C ALA A 351 -13.81 23.47 -19.46
N GLU A 352 -13.79 24.73 -19.01
CA GLU A 352 -14.03 25.88 -19.89
C GLU A 352 -12.90 26.02 -20.93
N GLN A 353 -13.28 26.09 -22.20
CA GLN A 353 -12.40 26.26 -23.33
C GLN A 353 -12.51 27.72 -23.78
N LYS A 354 -11.42 28.47 -23.67
CA LYS A 354 -11.35 29.81 -24.26
C LYS A 354 -11.20 29.67 -25.79
N PRO A 355 -11.89 30.51 -26.59
CA PRO A 355 -11.83 30.40 -28.04
C PRO A 355 -10.39 30.52 -28.51
N ALA A 356 -9.95 29.54 -29.31
CA ALA A 356 -8.59 29.50 -29.82
C ALA A 356 -8.46 30.51 -30.97
N GLU A 357 -7.51 31.44 -30.85
CA GLU A 357 -7.23 32.39 -31.92
C GLU A 357 -6.52 31.69 -33.07
N THR A 358 -6.87 32.04 -34.30
CA THR A 358 -6.26 31.47 -35.51
C THR A 358 -5.22 32.42 -36.09
N CYS A 359 -4.12 31.85 -36.56
CA CYS A 359 -3.04 32.60 -37.18
C CYS A 359 -3.53 33.22 -38.49
N LYS A 360 -3.47 34.55 -38.61
CA LYS A 360 -3.91 35.27 -39.82
C LYS A 360 -3.17 34.87 -41.11
N LYS A 361 -2.00 34.23 -41.01
CA LYS A 361 -1.18 33.85 -42.16
C LYS A 361 -1.48 32.43 -42.69
N CYS A 362 -1.76 31.47 -41.81
CA CYS A 362 -1.94 30.07 -42.21
C CYS A 362 -3.22 29.43 -41.65
N ASN A 363 -4.05 30.20 -40.94
CA ASN A 363 -5.23 29.76 -40.19
C ASN A 363 -4.97 28.66 -39.14
N GLY A 364 -3.70 28.37 -38.83
CA GLY A 364 -3.33 27.43 -37.77
C GLY A 364 -3.72 27.94 -36.39
N VAL A 365 -4.19 27.03 -35.53
CA VAL A 365 -4.65 27.35 -34.17
C VAL A 365 -3.47 27.80 -33.31
N LEU A 366 -3.58 28.99 -32.71
CA LEU A 366 -2.58 29.57 -31.82
C LEU A 366 -2.88 29.20 -30.37
N THR A 367 -1.86 28.73 -29.65
CA THR A 367 -1.92 28.59 -28.20
C THR A 367 -1.96 29.98 -27.53
N PRO A 368 -2.77 30.18 -26.47
CA PRO A 368 -2.83 31.45 -25.76
C PRO A 368 -1.44 31.90 -25.27
N GLY A 369 -1.00 33.09 -25.70
CA GLY A 369 0.31 33.66 -25.32
C GLY A 369 1.50 33.27 -26.20
N ALA A 370 1.29 32.55 -27.32
CA ALA A 370 2.37 32.20 -28.23
C ALA A 370 2.89 33.42 -29.01
N LYS A 371 4.19 33.74 -28.87
CA LYS A 371 4.87 34.80 -29.64
C LYS A 371 5.07 34.44 -31.12
N PHE A 372 5.04 33.15 -31.45
CA PHE A 372 5.18 32.64 -32.82
C PHE A 372 4.15 31.55 -33.07
N CYS A 373 3.62 31.49 -34.30
CA CYS A 373 2.66 30.47 -34.71
C CYS A 373 3.34 29.09 -34.78
N PRO A 374 2.87 28.08 -34.03
CA PRO A 374 3.48 26.75 -34.04
C PRO A 374 3.31 26.00 -35.37
N SER A 375 2.34 26.40 -36.21
CA SER A 375 2.09 25.74 -37.50
C SER A 375 2.89 26.33 -38.67
N CYS A 376 3.27 27.60 -38.64
CA CYS A 376 3.98 28.23 -39.77
C CYS A 376 5.18 29.12 -39.38
N GLY A 377 5.48 29.27 -38.09
CA GLY A 377 6.59 30.07 -37.59
C GLY A 377 6.42 31.59 -37.71
N ALA A 378 5.28 32.08 -38.20
CA ALA A 378 5.05 33.53 -38.30
C ALA A 378 4.93 34.17 -36.91
N PRO A 379 5.54 35.34 -36.66
CA PRO A 379 5.37 36.07 -35.42
C PRO A 379 3.90 36.47 -35.26
N VAL A 380 3.35 36.23 -34.08
CA VAL A 380 2.00 36.68 -33.72
C VAL A 380 2.18 38.05 -33.09
N GLU A 381 1.74 39.11 -33.79
CA GLU A 381 1.96 40.47 -33.31
C GLU A 381 1.44 40.67 -31.88
N GLU A 382 2.25 41.34 -31.08
CA GLU A 382 2.10 41.43 -29.62
C GLU A 382 0.76 42.08 -29.23
N ARG A 383 0.12 41.49 -28.22
CA ARG A 383 -1.14 42.00 -27.68
C ARG A 383 -0.87 43.29 -26.91
N LYS A 384 -1.33 44.41 -27.44
CA LYS A 384 -1.52 45.65 -26.70
C LYS A 384 -2.43 45.36 -25.50
N LYS A 385 -1.95 45.60 -24.27
CA LYS A 385 -2.74 45.45 -23.05
C LYS A 385 -3.64 46.68 -22.92
N PHE A 386 -4.87 46.49 -22.44
CA PHE A 386 -5.80 47.59 -22.17
C PHE A 386 -6.15 47.60 -20.69
N CYS A 387 -6.25 48.79 -20.12
CA CYS A 387 -6.59 49.01 -18.72
C CYS A 387 -7.96 48.42 -18.40
N THR A 388 -8.03 47.55 -17.38
CA THR A 388 -9.28 46.91 -16.94
C THR A 388 -10.30 47.89 -16.35
N GLY A 389 -9.87 49.10 -15.94
CA GLY A 389 -10.74 50.12 -15.37
C GLY A 389 -11.33 51.09 -16.39
N CYS A 390 -10.53 51.60 -17.34
CA CYS A 390 -10.96 52.64 -18.29
C CYS A 390 -10.80 52.26 -19.77
N GLY A 391 -10.25 51.08 -20.07
CA GLY A 391 -10.12 50.57 -21.44
C GLY A 391 -9.01 51.20 -22.28
N LYS A 392 -8.18 52.10 -21.72
CA LYS A 392 -7.08 52.74 -22.46
C LYS A 392 -5.89 51.79 -22.63
N GLU A 393 -5.19 51.90 -23.76
CA GLU A 393 -4.01 51.09 -24.08
C GLU A 393 -2.87 51.34 -23.08
N LEU A 394 -2.21 50.26 -22.64
CA LEU A 394 -1.11 50.23 -21.68
C LEU A 394 0.13 49.63 -22.33
N GLU A 395 1.29 50.23 -22.06
CA GLU A 395 2.59 49.70 -22.47
C GLU A 395 3.02 48.52 -21.58
N GLU A 396 3.88 47.64 -22.11
CA GLU A 396 4.34 46.43 -21.41
C GLU A 396 5.04 46.77 -20.07
N GLY A 397 4.54 46.18 -18.98
CA GLY A 397 5.14 46.27 -17.64
C GLY A 397 4.51 47.28 -16.68
N GLN A 398 3.49 48.04 -17.10
CA GLN A 398 2.83 49.02 -16.22
C GLN A 398 1.87 48.34 -15.21
N LYS A 399 2.19 48.46 -13.91
CA LYS A 399 1.39 47.91 -12.79
C LYS A 399 0.18 48.78 -12.39
N PHE A 400 0.13 50.02 -12.84
CA PHE A 400 -0.95 50.97 -12.55
C PHE A 400 -1.24 51.78 -13.81
N CYS A 401 -2.52 52.02 -14.11
CA CYS A 401 -2.92 52.81 -15.26
C CYS A 401 -2.59 54.30 -15.03
N PRO A 402 -1.86 54.97 -15.95
CA PRO A 402 -1.47 56.37 -15.79
C PRO A 402 -2.64 57.36 -15.87
N GLU A 403 -3.81 56.93 -16.34
CA GLU A 403 -4.96 57.82 -16.56
C GLU A 403 -6.04 57.70 -15.48
N CYS A 404 -6.35 56.48 -15.03
CA CYS A 404 -7.37 56.27 -14.00
C CYS A 404 -6.81 55.74 -12.67
N GLY A 405 -5.50 55.47 -12.59
CA GLY A 405 -4.84 54.97 -11.38
C GLY A 405 -5.15 53.52 -11.02
N ALA A 406 -6.00 52.82 -11.78
CA ALA A 406 -6.38 51.45 -11.48
C ALA A 406 -5.17 50.49 -11.58
N LYS A 407 -4.97 49.69 -10.53
CA LYS A 407 -3.92 48.66 -10.49
C LYS A 407 -4.22 47.56 -11.52
N GLN A 408 -3.19 47.17 -12.27
CA GLN A 408 -3.26 46.15 -13.32
C GLN A 408 -2.38 44.97 -12.88
N GLU A 409 -2.92 43.75 -12.98
CA GLU A 409 -2.23 42.51 -12.60
C GLU A 409 -1.34 41.93 -13.70
#